data_AF-A0A1C5JN32-F1
#
_entry.id   AF-A0A1C5JN32-F1
#
_cell.length_a   1.000
_cell.length_b   1.000
_cell.length_c   1.000
_cell.angle_alpha   90.00
_cell.angle_beta   90.00
_cell.angle_gamma   90.00
#
_symmetry.space_group_name_H-M   'P 1'
#
loop_
_entity.id
_entity.type
_entity.pdbx_description
1 polymer ?
#
loop_
_entity_poly.entity_id
_entity_poly.type
_entity_poly.pdbx_seq_one_letter_code
_entity_poly.pdbx_strand_id
1 'polypeptide(L)'
;MVVDRTLGLLPGGPITLLTAAGPGPYTVTGLVDAPGVYVADEVAAALAPGVRGIGLLVAPGADPGEVAEAARGVVGGDGRALTGDRRSALEARGDARTRWIGMQVLTATAALARFVTVFVVASTFAFTFAQRRRELGLLRAVGATPRQVRRMVRSSSAPRPDSPASWPARRSR
;
A
#
# COMPACT_ATOMS: atom_id res chain seq x y z
N MET A 1 -28.72 7.13 3.75
CA MET A 1 -27.38 7.71 3.53
C MET A 1 -27.06 7.72 2.05
N VAL A 2 -26.44 8.78 1.55
CA VAL A 2 -26.02 8.89 0.15
C VAL A 2 -24.51 8.68 0.06
N VAL A 3 -24.06 7.88 -0.90
CA VAL A 3 -22.64 7.52 -1.05
C VAL A 3 -22.13 7.78 -2.45
N ASP A 4 -20.82 7.92 -2.59
CA ASP A 4 -20.17 8.04 -3.89
C ASP A 4 -20.52 6.85 -4.81
N ARG A 5 -20.92 7.15 -6.05
CA ARG A 5 -21.23 6.15 -7.08
C ARG A 5 -20.04 5.24 -7.40
N THR A 6 -18.81 5.72 -7.25
CA THR A 6 -17.58 4.94 -7.52
C THR A 6 -17.38 3.76 -6.57
N LEU A 7 -18.06 3.74 -5.41
CA LEU A 7 -18.01 2.64 -4.45
C LEU A 7 -18.74 1.38 -4.95
N GLY A 8 -19.44 1.44 -6.08
CA GLY A 8 -20.12 0.29 -6.68
C GLY A 8 -21.29 -0.25 -5.84
N LEU A 9 -21.80 0.55 -4.90
CA LEU A 9 -22.90 0.19 -4.02
C LEU A 9 -24.25 0.49 -4.70
N LEU A 10 -25.26 -0.28 -4.33
CA LEU A 10 -26.63 -0.09 -4.81
C LEU A 10 -27.48 0.60 -3.73
N PRO A 11 -28.44 1.46 -4.12
CA PRO A 11 -29.51 1.88 -3.21
C PRO A 11 -30.24 0.66 -2.62
N GLY A 12 -30.58 0.75 -1.33
CA GLY A 12 -31.10 -0.34 -0.51
C GLY A 12 -30.03 -1.26 0.08
N GLY A 13 -28.77 -1.17 -0.36
CA GLY A 13 -27.68 -2.01 0.12
C GLY A 13 -27.23 -1.66 1.55
N PRO A 14 -26.94 -2.65 2.41
CA PRO A 14 -26.33 -2.41 3.70
C PRO A 14 -24.83 -2.11 3.56
N ILE A 15 -24.32 -1.20 4.39
CA ILE A 15 -22.90 -0.88 4.51
C ILE A 15 -22.55 -0.68 5.99
N THR A 16 -21.42 -1.22 6.43
CA THR A 16 -20.91 -0.98 7.78
C THR A 16 -19.94 0.20 7.73
N LEU A 17 -20.27 1.27 8.46
CA LEU A 17 -19.37 2.42 8.61
C LEU A 17 -18.62 2.32 9.92
N LEU A 18 -17.32 2.57 9.85
CA LEU A 18 -16.49 2.78 11.04
C LEU A 18 -16.61 4.25 11.47
N THR A 19 -17.20 4.48 12.63
CA THR A 19 -17.38 5.83 13.21
C THR A 19 -16.59 5.99 14.50
N ALA A 20 -16.56 7.20 15.06
CA ALA A 20 -15.93 7.42 16.37
C ALA A 20 -16.59 6.63 17.51
N ALA A 21 -17.88 6.30 17.38
CA ALA A 21 -18.61 5.45 18.33
C ALA A 21 -18.39 3.94 18.08
N GLY A 22 -17.71 3.57 16.99
CA GLY A 22 -17.49 2.19 16.57
C GLY A 22 -18.12 1.85 15.21
N PRO A 23 -17.99 0.58 14.77
CA PRO A 23 -18.60 0.11 13.53
C PRO A 23 -20.13 -0.04 13.70
N GLY A 24 -20.90 0.54 12.78
CA GLY A 24 -22.37 0.46 12.77
C GLY A 24 -22.94 0.21 11.38
N PRO A 25 -24.06 -0.52 11.25
CA PRO A 25 -24.72 -0.76 9.97
C PRO A 25 -25.53 0.47 9.53
N TYR A 26 -25.46 0.77 8.23
CA TYR A 26 -26.22 1.83 7.56
C TYR A 26 -26.79 1.32 6.24
N THR A 27 -27.88 1.94 5.77
CA THR A 27 -28.46 1.62 4.46
C THR A 27 -28.19 2.75 3.47
N VAL A 28 -27.70 2.37 2.29
CA VAL A 28 -27.53 3.28 1.16
C VAL A 28 -28.92 3.64 0.64
N THR A 29 -29.30 4.91 0.69
CA THR A 29 -30.58 5.42 0.19
C THR A 29 -30.45 6.08 -1.17
N GLY A 30 -29.22 6.41 -1.59
CA GLY A 30 -28.95 7.04 -2.87
C GLY A 30 -27.45 7.10 -3.20
N LEU A 31 -27.16 7.52 -4.43
CA LEU A 31 -25.79 7.68 -4.94
C LEU A 31 -25.56 9.13 -5.38
N VAL A 32 -24.36 9.65 -5.17
CA VAL A 32 -23.94 10.99 -5.60
C VAL A 32 -22.61 10.92 -6.34
N ASP A 33 -22.42 11.84 -7.28
CA ASP A 33 -21.15 12.04 -7.98
C ASP A 33 -20.26 13.01 -7.18
N ALA A 34 -19.96 12.64 -5.93
CA ALA A 34 -19.09 13.39 -5.05
C ALA A 34 -18.38 12.43 -4.06
N PRO A 35 -17.11 12.70 -3.72
CA PRO A 35 -16.35 11.84 -2.83
C PRO A 35 -16.91 11.89 -1.41
N GLY A 36 -17.16 10.73 -0.82
CA GLY A 36 -17.48 10.58 0.60
C GLY A 36 -18.86 9.98 0.89
N VAL A 37 -19.29 10.19 2.13
CA VAL A 37 -20.52 9.64 2.70
C VAL A 37 -21.34 10.76 3.29
N TYR A 38 -22.61 10.84 2.89
CA TYR A 38 -23.55 11.89 3.27
C TYR A 38 -24.71 11.30 4.07
N VAL A 39 -24.89 11.80 5.29
CA VAL A 39 -25.96 11.41 6.20
C VAL A 39 -26.84 12.62 6.50
N ALA A 40 -28.04 12.39 7.06
CA ALA A 40 -28.91 13.46 7.52
C ALA A 40 -28.26 14.24 8.68
N ASP A 41 -28.62 15.51 8.84
CA ASP A 41 -28.02 16.42 9.83
C ASP A 41 -28.10 15.88 11.26
N GLU A 42 -29.21 15.24 11.63
CA GLU A 42 -29.40 14.61 12.93
C GLU A 42 -28.37 13.51 13.20
N VAL A 43 -28.11 12.68 12.19
CA VAL A 43 -27.12 11.59 12.26
C VAL A 43 -25.70 12.18 12.24
N ALA A 44 -25.45 13.20 11.43
CA ALA A 44 -24.17 13.90 11.39
C ALA A 44 -23.82 14.51 12.76
N ALA A 45 -24.80 15.17 13.40
CA ALA A 45 -24.63 15.78 14.72
C ALA A 45 -24.34 14.74 15.81
N ALA A 46 -24.97 13.57 15.73
CA ALA A 46 -24.70 12.46 16.65
C ALA A 46 -23.31 11.83 16.44
N LEU A 47 -22.87 11.69 15.19
CA LEU A 47 -21.58 11.07 14.84
C LEU A 47 -20.37 11.99 15.05
N ALA A 48 -20.56 13.30 14.87
CA ALA A 48 -19.52 14.30 15.01
C ALA A 48 -20.08 15.53 15.73
N PRO A 49 -20.03 15.58 17.07
CA PRO A 49 -20.44 16.76 17.81
C PRO A 49 -19.52 17.94 17.45
N GLY A 50 -20.08 18.90 16.71
CA GLY A 50 -19.41 20.11 16.25
C GLY A 50 -19.29 20.23 14.73
N VAL A 51 -19.67 21.40 14.20
CA VAL A 51 -19.52 21.72 12.77
C VAL A 51 -18.11 22.24 12.51
N ARG A 52 -17.30 21.45 11.79
CA ARG A 52 -15.91 21.81 11.43
C ARG A 52 -15.80 22.66 10.17
N GLY A 53 -16.88 22.82 9.42
CA GLY A 53 -16.95 23.65 8.22
C GLY A 53 -18.37 23.75 7.70
N ILE A 54 -18.71 24.91 7.14
CA ILE A 54 -20.00 25.18 6.50
C ILE A 54 -19.73 25.44 5.03
N GLY A 55 -20.37 24.65 4.16
CA GLY A 55 -20.33 24.88 2.71
C GLY A 55 -21.40 25.89 2.31
N LEU A 56 -21.00 26.96 1.63
CA LEU A 56 -21.93 27.91 1.03
C LEU A 56 -22.13 27.54 -0.44
N LEU A 57 -23.37 27.24 -0.81
CA LEU A 57 -23.78 27.12 -2.21
C LEU A 57 -24.15 28.51 -2.73
N VAL A 58 -23.44 28.94 -3.76
CA VAL A 58 -23.61 30.25 -4.38
C VAL A 58 -24.60 30.12 -5.54
N ALA A 59 -25.47 31.11 -5.72
CA ALA A 59 -26.39 31.14 -6.84
C ALA A 59 -25.64 31.20 -8.19
N PRO A 60 -26.20 30.66 -9.28
CA PRO A 60 -25.58 30.72 -10.60
C PRO A 60 -25.26 32.18 -11.00
N GLY A 61 -24.00 32.47 -11.28
CA GLY A 61 -23.53 33.80 -11.72
C GLY A 61 -23.12 34.77 -10.61
N ALA A 62 -23.26 34.41 -9.33
CA ALA A 62 -22.73 35.22 -8.24
C ALA A 62 -21.21 34.99 -8.07
N ASP A 63 -20.47 36.06 -7.75
CA ASP A 63 -19.01 36.00 -7.54
C ASP A 63 -18.69 35.33 -6.19
N PRO A 64 -17.96 34.19 -6.19
CA PRO A 64 -17.50 33.58 -4.95
C PRO A 64 -16.63 34.51 -4.10
N GLY A 65 -15.92 35.47 -4.71
CA GLY A 65 -15.12 36.47 -4.00
C GLY A 65 -15.96 37.38 -3.10
N GLU A 66 -17.00 37.98 -3.66
CA GLU A 66 -17.97 38.81 -2.93
C GLU A 66 -18.67 38.04 -1.81
N VAL A 67 -19.12 36.81 -2.08
CA VAL A 67 -19.77 35.97 -1.07
C VAL A 67 -18.80 35.65 0.08
N ALA A 68 -17.51 35.47 -0.21
CA ALA A 68 -16.51 35.20 0.81
C ALA A 68 -16.16 36.41 1.68
N GLU A 69 -16.18 37.62 1.11
CA GLU A 69 -16.05 38.86 1.89
C GLU A 69 -17.27 39.06 2.79
N ALA A 70 -18.48 38.86 2.26
CA ALA A 70 -19.70 38.92 3.05
C ALA A 70 -19.69 37.89 4.19
N ALA A 71 -19.30 36.64 3.89
CA ALA A 71 -19.15 35.60 4.90
C ALA A 71 -18.08 35.94 5.95
N ARG A 72 -16.96 36.55 5.55
CA ARG A 72 -15.94 37.05 6.50
C ARG A 72 -16.48 38.14 7.41
N GLY A 73 -17.30 39.06 6.88
CA GLY A 73 -17.97 40.09 7.68
C GLY A 73 -18.90 39.52 8.74
N VAL A 74 -19.63 38.44 8.40
CA VAL A 74 -20.56 37.77 9.34
C VAL A 74 -19.83 36.95 10.39
N VAL A 75 -18.81 36.18 9.99
CA VAL A 75 -18.08 35.27 10.88
C VAL A 75 -17.06 36.00 11.77
N GLY A 76 -16.58 37.17 11.35
CA GLY A 76 -15.65 37.99 12.11
C GLY A 76 -14.36 37.25 12.47
N GLY A 77 -13.91 37.38 13.72
CA GLY A 77 -12.70 36.73 14.24
C GLY A 77 -12.87 35.25 14.62
N ASP A 78 -14.12 34.77 14.69
CA ASP A 78 -14.44 33.43 15.20
C ASP A 78 -14.31 32.33 14.15
N GLY A 79 -13.98 32.68 12.91
CA GLY A 79 -13.79 31.72 11.82
C GLY A 79 -13.13 32.30 10.58
N ARG A 80 -12.94 31.46 9.57
CA ARG A 80 -12.27 31.83 8.31
C ARG A 80 -13.13 31.41 7.12
N ALA A 81 -13.47 32.35 6.24
CA ALA A 81 -14.05 32.01 4.94
C ALA A 81 -12.93 31.69 3.94
N LEU A 82 -13.04 30.55 3.26
CA LEU A 82 -12.07 30.08 2.28
C LEU A 82 -12.78 29.88 0.93
N THR A 83 -12.15 30.32 -0.15
CA THR A 83 -12.64 30.16 -1.52
C THR A 83 -11.59 29.60 -2.46
N GLY A 84 -12.05 29.03 -3.57
CA GLY A 84 -11.21 28.42 -4.60
C GLY A 84 -10.30 27.33 -4.02
N ASP A 85 -9.04 27.33 -4.45
CA ASP A 85 -8.03 26.34 -4.07
C ASP A 85 -7.74 26.29 -2.56
N ARG A 86 -8.03 27.38 -1.83
CA ARG A 86 -7.85 27.42 -0.38
C ARG A 86 -8.85 26.56 0.38
N ARG A 87 -9.96 26.13 -0.26
CA ARG A 87 -10.94 25.19 0.33
C ARG A 87 -10.32 23.84 0.68
N SER A 88 -9.33 23.40 -0.09
CA SER A 88 -8.61 22.13 0.12
C SER A 88 -7.98 22.00 1.53
N ALA A 89 -7.69 23.13 2.19
CA ALA A 89 -7.18 23.14 3.56
C ALA A 89 -8.18 22.59 4.59
N LEU A 90 -9.48 22.59 4.28
CA LEU A 90 -10.54 22.02 5.14
C LEU A 90 -10.74 20.52 4.88
N GLU A 91 -10.44 20.03 3.68
CA GLU A 91 -10.76 18.67 3.26
C GLU A 91 -9.80 17.59 3.78
N ALA A 92 -8.60 17.94 4.27
CA ALA A 92 -7.52 16.95 4.39
C ALA A 92 -7.01 16.61 5.81
N ARG A 93 -7.54 17.18 6.89
CA ARG A 93 -6.92 16.95 8.23
C ARG A 93 -7.17 15.55 8.81
N GLY A 94 -8.33 14.94 8.55
CA GLY A 94 -8.62 13.56 8.96
C GLY A 94 -7.78 12.53 8.19
N ASP A 95 -7.60 12.76 6.90
CA ASP A 95 -6.86 11.89 5.99
C ASP A 95 -5.34 11.96 6.20
N ALA A 96 -4.80 13.15 6.43
CA ALA A 96 -3.36 13.33 6.57
C ALA A 96 -2.79 12.57 7.77
N ARG A 97 -3.49 12.57 8.92
CA ARG A 97 -3.01 11.89 10.14
C ARG A 97 -3.06 10.37 9.99
N THR A 98 -4.13 9.83 9.43
CA THR A 98 -4.29 8.38 9.21
C THR A 98 -3.32 7.88 8.15
N ARG A 99 -3.13 8.61 7.03
CA ARG A 99 -2.10 8.27 6.03
C ARG A 99 -0.69 8.33 6.62
N TRP A 100 -0.41 9.33 7.46
CA TRP A 100 0.92 9.47 8.07
C TRP A 100 1.26 8.30 8.99
N ILE A 101 0.31 7.90 9.87
CA ILE A 101 0.48 6.72 10.74
C ILE A 101 0.59 5.44 9.89
N GLY A 102 -0.28 5.25 8.90
CA GLY A 102 -0.25 4.07 8.03
C GLY A 102 1.07 3.93 7.26
N MET A 103 1.59 5.05 6.73
CA MET A 103 2.88 5.08 6.02
C MET A 103 4.04 4.71 6.95
N GLN A 104 4.04 5.16 8.20
CA GLN A 104 5.07 4.80 9.16
C GLN A 104 5.06 3.31 9.49
N VAL A 105 3.90 2.71 9.70
CA VAL A 105 3.78 1.27 9.98
C VAL A 105 4.26 0.43 8.79
N LEU A 106 3.85 0.78 7.57
CA LEU A 106 4.32 0.12 6.36
C LEU A 106 5.83 0.24 6.19
N THR A 107 6.38 1.44 6.42
CA THR A 107 7.82 1.69 6.31
C THR A 107 8.62 0.91 7.36
N ALA A 108 8.15 0.89 8.61
CA ALA A 108 8.78 0.14 9.69
C ALA A 108 8.77 -1.37 9.41
N THR A 109 7.64 -1.88 8.92
CA THR A 109 7.49 -3.31 8.58
C THR A 109 8.37 -3.67 7.38
N ALA A 110 8.43 -2.83 6.36
CA ALA A 110 9.31 -3.02 5.20
C ALA A 110 10.80 -2.98 5.59
N ALA A 111 11.19 -2.09 6.50
CA ALA A 111 12.55 -2.02 7.03
C ALA A 111 12.92 -3.29 7.80
N LEU A 112 12.03 -3.76 8.67
CA LEU A 112 12.22 -5.00 9.42
C LEU A 112 12.31 -6.21 8.48
N ALA A 113 11.41 -6.32 7.49
CA ALA A 113 11.42 -7.39 6.50
C ALA A 113 12.77 -7.43 5.75
N ARG A 114 13.24 -6.27 5.28
CA ARG A 114 14.54 -6.16 4.60
C ARG A 114 15.70 -6.60 5.49
N PHE A 115 15.71 -6.18 6.75
CA PHE A 115 16.73 -6.59 7.72
C PHE A 115 16.75 -8.10 7.91
N VAL A 116 15.57 -8.72 8.13
CA VAL A 116 15.44 -10.17 8.28
C VAL A 116 15.90 -10.90 7.02
N THR A 117 15.54 -10.42 5.81
CA THR A 117 16.01 -11.02 4.55
C THR A 117 17.53 -11.05 4.46
N VAL A 118 18.20 -9.92 4.74
CA VAL A 118 19.67 -9.85 4.71
C VAL A 118 20.29 -10.79 5.75
N PHE A 119 19.73 -10.83 6.96
CA PHE A 119 20.22 -11.70 8.03
C PHE A 119 20.12 -13.19 7.67
N VAL A 120 18.97 -13.62 7.12
CA VAL A 120 18.77 -15.01 6.67
C VAL A 120 19.75 -15.37 5.57
N VAL A 121 19.86 -14.52 4.54
CA VAL A 121 20.78 -14.74 3.42
C VAL A 121 22.23 -14.84 3.90
N ALA A 122 22.66 -13.93 4.78
CA ALA A 122 24.01 -13.95 5.35
C ALA A 122 24.26 -15.24 6.18
N SER A 123 23.28 -15.67 6.96
CA SER A 123 23.36 -16.89 7.78
C SER A 123 23.47 -18.14 6.91
N THR A 124 22.69 -18.24 5.84
CA THR A 124 22.77 -19.36 4.88
C THR A 124 24.12 -19.40 4.16
N PHE A 125 24.64 -18.25 3.71
CA PHE A 125 25.95 -18.18 3.09
C PHE A 125 27.07 -18.53 4.06
N ALA A 126 27.02 -18.02 5.31
CA ALA A 126 28.00 -18.35 6.34
C ALA A 126 28.07 -19.87 6.56
N PHE A 127 26.91 -20.54 6.63
CA PHE A 127 26.84 -22.00 6.73
C PHE A 127 27.45 -22.70 5.50
N THR A 128 27.11 -22.26 4.29
CA THR A 128 27.62 -22.84 3.03
C THR A 128 29.15 -22.69 2.93
N PHE A 129 29.69 -21.53 3.32
CA PHE A 129 31.14 -21.31 3.35
C PHE A 129 31.83 -22.16 4.41
N ALA A 130 31.22 -22.33 5.60
CA ALA A 130 31.76 -23.18 6.65
C ALA A 130 31.86 -24.65 6.19
N GLN A 131 30.84 -25.16 5.51
CA GLN A 131 30.85 -26.52 4.95
C GLN A 131 31.94 -26.67 3.87
N ARG A 132 32.01 -25.75 2.91
CA ARG A 132 33.04 -25.81 1.85
C ARG A 132 34.47 -25.72 2.37
N ARG A 133 34.72 -24.97 3.45
CA ARG A 133 36.06 -24.92 4.09
C ARG A 133 36.43 -26.25 4.73
N ARG A 134 35.48 -26.94 5.37
CA ARG A 134 35.71 -28.27 5.95
C ARG A 134 35.99 -29.31 4.87
N GLU A 135 35.25 -29.28 3.76
CA GLU A 135 35.50 -30.16 2.61
C GLU A 135 36.91 -29.94 2.02
N LEU A 136 37.34 -28.68 1.85
CA LEU A 136 38.68 -28.36 1.37
C LEU A 136 39.78 -28.75 2.39
N GLY A 137 39.48 -28.66 3.69
CA GLY A 137 40.36 -29.11 4.76
C GLY A 137 40.55 -30.64 4.75
N LEU A 138 39.48 -31.39 4.55
CA LEU A 138 39.51 -32.85 4.43
C LEU A 138 40.26 -33.30 3.18
N LEU A 139 40.03 -32.65 2.03
CA LEU A 139 40.79 -32.94 0.80
C LEU A 139 42.30 -32.68 0.99
N ARG A 140 42.67 -31.64 1.75
CA ARG A 140 44.08 -31.40 2.12
C ARG A 140 44.64 -32.45 3.07
N ALA A 141 43.85 -32.92 4.04
CA ALA A 141 44.28 -33.96 4.98
C ALA A 141 44.54 -35.31 4.27
N VAL A 142 43.83 -35.59 3.18
CA VAL A 142 44.03 -36.78 2.33
C VAL A 142 45.09 -36.54 1.23
N GLY A 143 45.75 -35.37 1.20
CA GLY A 143 46.88 -35.09 0.31
C GLY A 143 46.52 -34.56 -1.09
N ALA A 144 45.27 -34.16 -1.33
CA ALA A 144 44.88 -33.58 -2.61
C ALA A 144 45.58 -32.21 -2.83
N THR A 145 46.37 -32.11 -3.89
CA THR A 145 47.07 -30.86 -4.20
C THR A 145 46.10 -29.82 -4.77
N PRO A 146 46.21 -28.51 -4.42
CA PRO A 146 45.30 -27.45 -4.86
C PRO A 146 45.13 -27.33 -6.38
N ARG A 147 46.07 -27.87 -7.16
CA ARG A 147 46.04 -27.94 -8.63
C ARG A 147 45.04 -28.97 -9.16
N GLN A 148 44.85 -30.11 -8.48
CA GLN A 148 43.91 -31.16 -8.89
C GLN A 148 42.44 -30.70 -8.72
N VAL A 149 42.11 -30.10 -7.58
CA VAL A 149 40.76 -29.54 -7.32
C VAL A 149 40.41 -28.44 -8.32
N ARG A 150 41.35 -27.54 -8.62
CA ARG A 150 41.17 -26.47 -9.62
C ARG A 150 41.02 -26.99 -11.05
N ARG A 151 41.53 -28.20 -11.36
CA ARG A 151 41.37 -28.83 -12.67
C ARG A 151 40.00 -29.50 -12.80
N MET A 152 39.53 -30.12 -11.72
CA MET A 152 38.22 -30.78 -11.67
C MET A 152 37.05 -29.79 -11.76
N VAL A 153 37.10 -28.67 -11.04
CA VAL A 153 36.06 -27.61 -11.15
C VAL A 153 36.01 -27.03 -12.56
N ARG A 154 37.16 -26.85 -13.22
CA ARG A 154 37.25 -26.37 -14.61
C ARG A 154 36.74 -27.38 -15.64
N SER A 155 36.89 -28.69 -15.40
CA SER A 155 36.35 -29.69 -16.34
C SER A 155 34.86 -29.94 -16.14
N SER A 156 34.30 -29.62 -14.96
CA SER A 156 32.87 -29.78 -14.67
C SER A 156 31.99 -28.75 -15.38
N SER A 157 32.52 -27.58 -15.72
CA SER A 157 31.80 -26.51 -16.43
C SER A 157 31.93 -26.57 -17.95
N ALA A 158 32.71 -27.52 -18.50
CA ALA A 158 32.70 -27.74 -19.93
C ALA A 158 31.34 -28.37 -20.29
N PRO A 159 30.53 -27.75 -21.18
CA PRO A 159 29.42 -28.45 -21.79
C PRO A 159 29.99 -29.76 -22.34
N ARG A 160 29.33 -30.89 -22.06
CA ARG A 160 29.63 -32.14 -22.76
C ARG A 160 28.87 -32.07 -24.09
N PRO A 161 29.50 -31.71 -25.22
CA PRO A 161 29.10 -32.31 -26.47
C PRO A 161 29.64 -33.76 -26.29
N ASP A 162 28.89 -34.83 -26.38
CA ASP A 162 27.95 -35.25 -27.40
C ASP A 162 27.16 -36.41 -26.77
N SER A 163 25.84 -36.40 -26.87
CA SER A 163 25.07 -37.63 -26.76
C SER A 163 24.50 -37.91 -28.13
N PRO A 164 25.12 -38.78 -28.96
CA PRO A 164 24.53 -39.16 -30.23
C PRO A 164 23.24 -39.93 -29.93
N ALA A 165 22.12 -39.34 -30.36
CA ALA A 165 20.82 -39.96 -30.38
C ALA A 165 20.83 -41.13 -31.38
N SER A 166 21.20 -42.33 -30.92
CA SER A 166 20.95 -43.56 -31.67
C SER A 166 19.60 -44.13 -31.26
N TRP A 167 18.52 -43.57 -31.80
CA TRP A 167 17.24 -44.26 -31.88
C TRP A 167 17.35 -45.30 -33.02
N PRO A 168 17.26 -46.61 -32.74
CA PRO A 168 17.22 -47.59 -33.82
C PRO A 168 15.86 -47.52 -34.51
N ALA A 169 15.86 -47.04 -35.75
CA ALA A 169 14.74 -47.14 -36.67
C ALA A 169 14.44 -48.64 -36.92
N ARG A 170 13.40 -49.13 -36.23
CA ARG A 170 12.81 -50.44 -36.48
C ARG A 170 12.05 -50.39 -37.81
N ARG A 171 12.68 -50.86 -38.90
CA ARG A 171 12.00 -51.21 -40.15
C ARG A 171 11.67 -52.70 -40.19
N SER A 172 10.60 -52.99 -40.94
CA SER A 172 10.01 -54.28 -41.33
C SER A 172 9.04 -54.87 -40.28
N ARG A 173 7.80 -55.23 -40.62
CA ARG A 173 7.15 -55.52 -41.91
C ARG A 173 5.73 -54.97 -41.95
#